data_AF-A0A9W6XNV0-F1
#
_entry.id   AF-A0A9W6XNV0-F1
#
_cell.length_a   1.000
_cell.length_b   1.000
_cell.length_c   1.000
_cell.angle_alpha   90.00
_cell.angle_beta   90.00
_cell.angle_gamma   90.00
#
_symmetry.space_group_name_H-M   'P 1'
#
loop_
_entity.id
_entity.type
_entity.pdbx_description
1 polymer ?
#
loop_
_entity_poly.entity_id
_entity_poly.type
_entity_poly.pdbx_seq_one_letter_code
_entity_poly.pdbx_strand_id
1 'polypeptide(L)'
;MPATPRSSKQRTYTIQQKRNAVLLASDIGTKPAADFLGYPPQTHVKFAIEFWGKHESSFTESTIFNVDETAIYYDTPPKHILAERGRKGSAKVKYTEKHSARLTAVLTVRVDGKKLPILFIVKGMPGGSIDKEELPKYPQGQGHVYWVQENGWMDSRVWSIYAKELLKFEIDAPSVLLADNFDYHVSGEGQEVIKRETNATASTACEQHGGLPAP
;
A
#
# COMPACT_ATOMS: atom_id res chain seq x y z
N MET A 1 -37.94 19.58 12.92
CA MET A 1 -37.16 18.82 11.93
C MET A 1 -36.08 18.06 12.68
N PRO A 2 -36.21 16.75 12.91
CA PRO A 2 -35.14 15.98 13.54
C PRO A 2 -33.98 15.83 12.54
N ALA A 3 -32.77 16.13 12.99
CA ALA A 3 -31.56 16.02 12.18
C ALA A 3 -31.34 14.57 11.74
N THR A 4 -31.06 14.39 10.45
CA THR A 4 -30.65 13.12 9.85
C THR A 4 -29.41 12.58 10.57
N PRO A 5 -29.36 11.29 10.97
CA PRO A 5 -28.16 10.71 11.52
C PRO A 5 -27.06 10.70 10.45
N ARG A 6 -25.88 11.22 10.79
CA ARG A 6 -24.68 11.16 9.92
C ARG A 6 -24.39 9.71 9.53
N SER A 7 -24.19 9.50 8.23
CA SER A 7 -23.92 8.20 7.62
C SER A 7 -22.61 7.56 8.13
N SER A 8 -22.68 6.22 8.20
CA SER A 8 -21.62 5.22 8.41
C SER A 8 -20.24 5.70 8.88
N LYS A 9 -19.94 5.48 10.16
CA LYS A 9 -18.55 5.32 10.60
C LYS A 9 -17.97 4.09 9.88
N GLN A 10 -16.90 4.24 9.12
CA GLN A 10 -16.08 3.10 8.67
C GLN A 10 -15.68 2.30 9.91
N ARG A 11 -16.33 1.14 10.14
CA ARG A 11 -15.92 0.22 11.20
C ARG A 11 -14.58 -0.37 10.79
N THR A 12 -13.56 -0.17 11.62
CA THR A 12 -12.28 -0.84 11.47
C THR A 12 -12.39 -2.22 12.13
N TYR A 13 -12.02 -3.27 11.40
CA TYR A 13 -12.10 -4.66 11.86
C TYR A 13 -10.70 -5.20 12.18
N THR A 14 -10.61 -6.02 13.22
CA THR A 14 -9.36 -6.70 13.59
C THR A 14 -9.01 -7.80 12.59
N ILE A 15 -7.75 -8.22 12.54
CA ILE A 15 -7.28 -9.31 11.66
C ILE A 15 -8.10 -10.59 11.90
N GLN A 16 -8.39 -10.92 13.16
CA GLN A 16 -9.19 -12.10 13.51
C GLN A 16 -10.65 -11.98 13.04
N GLN A 17 -11.25 -10.79 13.14
CA GLN A 17 -12.59 -10.54 12.61
C GLN A 17 -12.64 -10.70 11.08
N LYS A 18 -11.60 -10.26 10.37
CA LYS A 18 -11.49 -10.45 8.92
C LYS A 18 -11.35 -11.93 8.54
N ARG A 19 -10.51 -12.70 9.25
CA ARG A 19 -10.36 -14.16 9.04
C ARG A 19 -11.68 -14.91 9.27
N ASN A 20 -12.36 -14.63 10.38
CA ASN A 20 -13.64 -15.27 10.68
C ASN A 20 -14.72 -14.90 9.65
N ALA A 21 -14.68 -13.68 9.10
CA ALA A 21 -15.58 -13.27 8.04
C ALA A 21 -15.34 -14.04 6.73
N VAL A 22 -14.09 -14.32 6.39
CA VAL A 22 -13.74 -15.16 5.23
C VAL A 22 -14.25 -16.58 5.41
N LEU A 23 -14.02 -17.19 6.58
CA LEU A 23 -14.52 -18.53 6.89
C LEU A 23 -16.05 -18.61 6.79
N LEU A 24 -16.75 -17.69 7.45
CA LEU A 24 -18.21 -17.64 7.40
C LEU A 24 -18.73 -17.50 5.97
N ALA A 25 -18.10 -16.65 5.17
CA ALA A 25 -18.53 -16.40 3.82
C ALA A 25 -18.19 -17.54 2.85
N SER A 26 -17.20 -18.36 3.16
CA SER A 26 -16.97 -19.65 2.49
C SER A 26 -18.12 -20.64 2.77
N ASP A 27 -18.68 -20.62 3.99
CA ASP A 27 -19.74 -21.55 4.39
C ASP A 27 -21.14 -21.16 3.88
N ILE A 28 -21.49 -19.87 4.00
CA ILE A 28 -22.86 -19.39 3.73
C ILE A 28 -22.97 -18.43 2.54
N GLY A 29 -21.86 -18.20 1.83
CA GLY A 29 -21.77 -17.27 0.72
C GLY A 29 -21.52 -15.81 1.15
N THR A 30 -20.98 -15.03 0.20
CA THR A 30 -20.49 -13.66 0.40
C THR A 30 -21.56 -12.70 0.95
N LYS A 31 -22.75 -12.71 0.34
CA LYS A 31 -23.84 -11.77 0.65
C LYS A 31 -24.52 -12.12 1.99
N PRO A 32 -24.91 -13.37 2.27
CA PRO A 32 -25.45 -13.75 3.58
C PRO A 32 -24.47 -13.52 4.75
N ALA A 33 -23.18 -13.78 4.55
CA ALA A 33 -22.16 -13.51 5.56
C ALA A 33 -21.95 -12.02 5.82
N ALA A 34 -21.95 -11.19 4.78
CA ALA A 34 -21.87 -9.73 4.94
C ALA A 34 -23.08 -9.17 5.71
N ASP A 35 -24.28 -9.63 5.37
CA ASP A 35 -25.52 -9.25 6.05
C ASP A 35 -25.51 -9.69 7.53
N PHE A 36 -25.08 -10.92 7.83
CA PHE A 36 -24.97 -11.45 9.19
C PHE A 36 -23.97 -10.67 10.06
N LEU A 37 -22.81 -10.33 9.51
CA LEU A 37 -21.76 -9.63 10.24
C LEU A 37 -21.99 -8.11 10.31
N GLY A 38 -23.03 -7.59 9.63
CA GLY A 38 -23.26 -6.16 9.47
C GLY A 38 -22.09 -5.47 8.77
N TYR A 39 -21.33 -6.20 7.95
CA TYR A 39 -20.39 -5.60 7.03
C TYR A 39 -21.22 -4.93 5.94
N PRO A 40 -20.89 -3.70 5.52
CA PRO A 40 -21.43 -3.21 4.26
C PRO A 40 -21.14 -4.28 3.19
N PRO A 41 -21.98 -4.44 2.16
CA PRO A 41 -21.72 -5.37 1.07
C PRO A 41 -20.40 -4.94 0.40
N GLN A 42 -19.29 -5.45 0.92
CA GLN A 42 -17.98 -4.86 0.72
C GLN A 42 -17.23 -5.72 -0.28
N THR A 43 -16.78 -5.06 -1.34
CA THR A 43 -15.79 -5.53 -2.30
C THR A 43 -14.66 -6.30 -1.61
N HIS A 44 -14.26 -5.93 -0.39
CA HIS A 44 -13.20 -6.60 0.39
C HIS A 44 -13.51 -8.04 0.82
N VAL A 45 -14.74 -8.36 1.23
CA VAL A 45 -15.10 -9.72 1.66
C VAL A 45 -15.19 -10.62 0.43
N LYS A 46 -15.88 -10.14 -0.61
CA LYS A 46 -15.94 -10.81 -1.92
C LYS A 46 -14.54 -11.04 -2.50
N PHE A 47 -13.71 -9.99 -2.50
CA PHE A 47 -12.31 -10.07 -2.92
C PHE A 47 -11.55 -11.11 -2.11
N ALA A 48 -11.64 -11.10 -0.78
CA ALA A 48 -10.91 -12.05 0.05
C ALA A 48 -11.31 -13.50 -0.26
N ILE A 49 -12.61 -13.78 -0.42
CA ILE A 49 -13.10 -15.14 -0.74
C ILE A 49 -12.62 -15.57 -2.13
N GLU A 50 -12.73 -14.68 -3.13
CA GLU A 50 -12.29 -15.00 -4.49
C GLU A 50 -10.76 -15.13 -4.57
N PHE A 51 -10.03 -14.29 -3.85
CA PHE A 51 -8.57 -14.36 -3.73
C PHE A 51 -8.15 -15.68 -3.10
N TRP A 52 -8.66 -16.00 -1.91
CA TRP A 52 -8.30 -17.25 -1.24
C TRP A 52 -8.82 -18.47 -2.01
N GLY A 53 -10.04 -18.44 -2.54
CA GLY A 53 -10.55 -19.53 -3.38
C GLY A 53 -9.71 -19.80 -4.65
N LYS A 54 -9.08 -18.76 -5.22
CA LYS A 54 -8.19 -18.89 -6.38
C LYS A 54 -6.76 -19.30 -6.00
N HIS A 55 -6.26 -18.82 -4.87
CA HIS A 55 -4.82 -18.86 -4.55
C HIS A 55 -4.45 -19.80 -3.39
N GLU A 56 -5.39 -20.19 -2.51
CA GLU A 56 -5.13 -21.00 -1.31
C GLU A 56 -4.50 -22.37 -1.63
N SER A 57 -4.92 -23.01 -2.71
CA SER A 57 -4.37 -24.31 -3.13
C SER A 57 -3.07 -24.20 -3.93
N SER A 58 -2.76 -23.02 -4.47
CA SER A 58 -1.69 -22.82 -5.45
C SER A 58 -0.47 -22.11 -4.87
N PHE A 59 -0.61 -21.42 -3.74
CA PHE A 59 0.42 -20.61 -3.13
C PHE A 59 0.58 -20.95 -1.64
N THR A 60 1.82 -21.05 -1.20
CA THR A 60 2.17 -21.22 0.23
C THR A 60 2.33 -19.86 0.90
N GLU A 61 2.36 -19.83 2.24
CA GLU A 61 2.61 -18.61 3.02
C GLU A 61 3.91 -17.88 2.63
N SER A 62 4.90 -18.60 2.09
CA SER A 62 6.17 -18.05 1.61
C SER A 62 6.11 -17.46 0.19
N THR A 63 4.93 -17.41 -0.43
CA THR A 63 4.73 -16.95 -1.83
C THR A 63 3.61 -15.91 -1.97
N ILE A 64 3.03 -15.45 -0.85
CA ILE A 64 2.00 -14.41 -0.84
C ILE A 64 2.56 -13.17 -0.14
N PHE A 65 2.54 -12.05 -0.84
CA PHE A 65 3.13 -10.79 -0.39
C PHE A 65 2.05 -9.71 -0.40
N ASN A 66 2.10 -8.79 0.56
CA ASN A 66 1.29 -7.58 0.60
C ASN A 66 2.20 -6.35 0.52
N VAL A 67 1.91 -5.45 -0.41
CA VAL A 67 2.57 -4.16 -0.61
C VAL A 67 1.66 -3.03 -0.18
N ASP A 68 2.22 -2.04 0.49
CA ASP A 68 1.54 -0.77 0.76
C ASP A 68 2.55 0.38 0.86
N GLU A 69 2.13 1.59 0.51
CA GLU A 69 2.93 2.81 0.63
C GLU A 69 2.52 3.66 1.83
N THR A 70 3.52 4.18 2.54
CA THR A 70 3.29 5.07 3.67
C THR A 70 4.22 6.28 3.64
N ALA A 71 3.68 7.45 3.97
CA ALA A 71 4.45 8.68 4.07
C ALA A 71 5.14 8.78 5.43
N ILE A 72 6.46 8.95 5.41
CA ILE A 72 7.32 9.26 6.55
C ILE A 72 7.65 10.75 6.50
N TYR A 73 7.24 11.51 7.51
CA TYR A 73 7.52 12.94 7.60
C TYR A 73 8.82 13.15 8.38
N TYR A 74 9.76 13.91 7.82
CA TYR A 74 11.00 14.26 8.52
C TYR A 74 10.70 15.11 9.76
N ASP A 75 9.82 16.09 9.59
CA ASP A 75 9.24 16.86 10.69
C ASP A 75 7.88 16.30 11.05
N THR A 76 7.77 15.69 12.22
CA THR A 76 6.46 15.43 12.82
C THR A 76 6.08 16.67 13.63
N PRO A 77 5.14 17.52 13.16
CA PRO A 77 4.79 18.73 13.89
C PRO A 77 4.31 18.35 15.29
N PRO A 78 4.74 19.08 16.33
CA PRO A 78 4.38 18.74 17.70
C PRO A 78 2.86 18.79 17.87
N LYS A 79 2.29 17.73 18.48
CA LYS A 79 0.84 17.65 18.74
C LYS A 79 0.34 18.75 19.69
N HIS A 80 1.24 19.34 20.46
CA HIS A 80 0.96 20.37 21.44
C HIS A 80 1.94 21.52 21.26
N ILE A 81 1.44 22.74 21.29
CA ILE A 81 2.26 23.96 21.25
C ILE A 81 2.04 24.68 22.57
N LEU A 82 3.11 24.89 23.33
CA LEU A 82 3.06 25.74 24.52
C LEU A 82 2.99 27.21 24.08
N ALA A 83 2.11 27.97 24.70
CA ALA A 83 1.97 29.40 24.47
C ALA A 83 1.98 30.14 25.79
N GLU A 84 2.52 31.36 25.80
CA GLU A 84 2.52 32.23 26.96
C GLU A 84 1.09 32.55 27.43
N ARG A 85 0.91 32.58 28.75
CA ARG A 85 -0.39 32.87 29.38
C ARG A 85 -0.79 34.31 29.08
N GLY A 86 -1.95 34.50 28.45
CA GLY A 86 -2.47 35.82 28.09
C GLY A 86 -2.08 36.33 26.70
N ARG A 87 -1.40 35.52 25.87
CA ARG A 87 -1.05 35.88 24.49
C ARG A 87 -2.30 36.25 23.68
N LYS A 88 -2.30 37.45 23.10
CA LYS A 88 -3.29 37.87 22.08
C LYS A 88 -2.78 37.44 20.69
N GLY A 89 -3.44 36.46 20.07
CA GLY A 89 -3.11 35.96 18.73
C GLY A 89 -2.76 34.46 18.69
N SER A 90 -2.56 33.92 17.48
CA SER A 90 -2.31 32.48 17.29
C SER A 90 -0.88 32.07 17.65
N ALA A 91 -0.74 30.96 18.37
CA ALA A 91 0.55 30.31 18.65
C ALA A 91 1.00 29.34 17.55
N LYS A 92 0.33 29.33 16.39
CA LYS A 92 0.68 28.43 15.27
C LYS A 92 2.12 28.69 14.81
N VAL A 93 2.92 27.62 14.76
CA VAL A 93 4.20 27.62 14.06
C VAL A 93 3.90 27.81 12.57
N LYS A 94 4.46 28.88 11.97
CA LYS A 94 4.19 29.29 10.57
C LYS A 94 5.24 28.81 9.57
N TYR A 95 6.31 28.17 10.03
CA TYR A 95 7.40 27.72 9.18
C TYR A 95 7.40 26.19 9.08
N THR A 96 7.18 25.69 7.88
CA THR A 96 7.58 24.34 7.46
C THR A 96 8.93 24.50 6.75
N GLU A 97 9.93 23.72 7.13
CA GLU A 97 11.24 23.75 6.48
C GLU A 97 11.14 23.39 4.99
N LYS A 98 12.09 23.92 4.20
CA LYS A 98 12.18 23.72 2.74
C LYS A 98 12.72 22.34 2.34
N HIS A 99 13.03 21.46 3.30
CA HIS A 99 13.39 20.08 3.02
C HIS A 99 12.15 19.35 2.49
N SER A 100 12.33 18.35 1.62
CA SER A 100 11.23 17.55 1.08
C SER A 100 10.35 17.08 2.24
N ALA A 101 9.15 17.63 2.42
CA ALA A 101 8.39 17.50 3.68
C ALA A 101 8.10 16.05 4.14
N ARG A 102 8.30 15.07 3.26
CA ARG A 102 8.15 13.64 3.53
C ARG A 102 8.95 12.79 2.55
N LEU A 103 9.30 11.61 3.01
CA LEU A 103 9.82 10.44 2.30
C LEU A 103 8.66 9.44 2.18
N THR A 104 8.52 8.73 1.07
CA THR A 104 7.54 7.62 0.98
C THR A 104 8.27 6.30 1.13
N ALA A 105 7.78 5.42 2.00
CA ALA A 105 8.27 4.07 2.17
C ALA A 105 7.27 3.08 1.57
N VAL A 106 7.75 2.25 0.65
CA VAL A 106 7.02 1.12 0.09
C VAL A 106 7.39 -0.10 0.93
N LEU A 107 6.41 -0.66 1.63
CA LEU A 107 6.60 -1.74 2.58
C LEU A 107 6.00 -3.03 2.03
N THR A 108 6.78 -4.10 2.12
CA THR A 108 6.37 -5.40 1.60
C THR A 108 6.54 -6.46 2.67
N VAL A 109 5.43 -7.13 2.97
CA VAL A 109 5.36 -8.16 4.00
C VAL A 109 4.82 -9.43 3.39
N ARG A 110 5.50 -10.54 3.65
CA ARG A 110 5.09 -11.88 3.26
C ARG A 110 4.22 -12.51 4.33
N VAL A 111 3.33 -13.43 3.96
CA VAL A 111 2.36 -14.03 4.89
C VAL A 111 3.03 -14.76 6.06
N ASP A 112 4.19 -15.37 5.85
CA ASP A 112 5.02 -15.99 6.90
C ASP A 112 5.67 -14.98 7.87
N GLY A 113 5.42 -13.68 7.69
CA GLY A 113 5.94 -12.60 8.52
C GLY A 113 7.29 -12.03 8.06
N LYS A 114 7.89 -12.55 6.97
CA LYS A 114 9.11 -11.98 6.40
C LYS A 114 8.82 -10.54 5.93
N LYS A 115 9.61 -9.59 6.41
CA LYS A 115 9.63 -8.21 5.90
C LYS A 115 10.74 -8.11 4.87
N LEU A 116 10.41 -7.62 3.69
CA LEU A 116 11.38 -7.40 2.63
C LEU A 116 12.11 -6.07 2.88
N PRO A 117 13.24 -5.82 2.19
CA PRO A 117 13.82 -4.50 2.17
C PRO A 117 12.81 -3.43 1.76
N ILE A 118 13.02 -2.21 2.23
CA ILE A 118 12.13 -1.08 1.98
C ILE A 118 12.62 -0.34 0.73
N LEU A 119 11.70 0.03 -0.15
CA LEU A 119 11.95 1.05 -1.17
C LEU A 119 11.54 2.41 -0.62
N PHE A 120 12.50 3.32 -0.55
CA PHE A 120 12.29 4.71 -0.16
C PHE A 120 12.24 5.62 -1.38
N ILE A 121 11.17 6.38 -1.51
CA ILE A 121 10.96 7.38 -2.57
C ILE A 121 11.17 8.76 -1.97
N VAL A 122 12.32 9.37 -2.28
CA VAL A 122 12.69 10.71 -1.84
C VAL A 122 12.08 11.72 -2.81
N LYS A 123 11.33 12.69 -2.29
CA LYS A 123 10.77 13.75 -3.13
C LYS A 123 11.89 14.68 -3.60
N GLY A 124 12.12 14.73 -4.91
CA GLY A 124 13.13 15.56 -5.53
C GLY A 124 13.20 15.37 -7.04
N MET A 125 14.04 16.14 -7.73
CA MET A 125 14.22 15.98 -9.18
C MET A 125 15.17 14.81 -9.47
N PRO A 126 14.76 13.81 -10.27
CA PRO A 126 15.70 12.81 -10.80
C PRO A 126 16.85 13.50 -11.54
N GLY A 127 18.09 13.06 -11.29
CA GLY A 127 19.30 13.72 -11.79
C GLY A 127 19.61 15.10 -11.17
N GLY A 128 18.83 15.54 -10.18
CA GLY A 128 19.08 16.75 -9.40
C GLY A 128 20.11 16.55 -8.29
N SER A 129 20.26 17.55 -7.42
CA SER A 129 21.23 17.52 -6.32
C SER A 129 20.96 16.42 -5.29
N ILE A 130 19.70 16.18 -4.93
CA ILE A 130 19.32 15.10 -4.01
C ILE A 130 19.77 13.75 -4.58
N ASP A 131 19.48 13.49 -5.86
CA ASP A 131 19.79 12.22 -6.52
C ASP A 131 21.30 12.01 -6.66
N LYS A 132 22.04 13.07 -7.02
CA LYS A 132 23.49 12.98 -7.33
C LYS A 132 24.41 13.09 -6.12
N GLU A 133 24.01 13.84 -5.09
CA GLU A 133 24.92 14.25 -4.01
C GLU A 133 24.47 13.79 -2.61
N GLU A 134 23.18 13.56 -2.42
CA GLU A 134 22.61 13.18 -1.11
C GLU A 134 22.32 11.68 -1.04
N LEU A 135 21.60 11.13 -2.02
CA LEU A 135 21.22 9.73 -2.08
C LEU A 135 22.42 8.76 -1.98
N PRO A 136 23.59 9.03 -2.62
CA PRO A 136 24.78 8.18 -2.43
C PRO A 136 25.31 8.12 -1.00
N LYS A 137 24.94 9.08 -0.14
CA LYS A 137 25.32 9.12 1.28
C LYS A 137 24.33 8.38 2.18
N TYR A 138 23.20 7.95 1.65
CA TYR A 138 22.23 7.16 2.41
C TYR A 138 22.78 5.76 2.75
N PRO A 139 22.22 5.06 3.75
CA PRO A 139 22.70 3.75 4.17
C PRO A 139 22.52 2.65 3.10
N GLN A 140 23.44 2.57 2.13
CA GLN A 140 23.36 1.59 1.03
C GLN A 140 23.58 0.14 1.49
N GLY A 141 24.23 -0.09 2.63
CA GLY A 141 24.61 -1.44 3.10
C GLY A 141 23.50 -2.27 3.76
N GLN A 142 22.27 -1.74 3.89
CA GLN A 142 21.18 -2.39 4.62
C GLN A 142 20.19 -3.15 3.70
N GLY A 143 20.48 -3.22 2.40
CA GLY A 143 19.62 -3.86 1.40
C GLY A 143 18.40 -3.04 0.99
N HIS A 144 18.17 -1.88 1.61
CA HIS A 144 17.12 -0.94 1.22
C HIS A 144 17.45 -0.24 -0.09
N VAL A 145 16.40 0.08 -0.85
CA VAL A 145 16.53 0.74 -2.15
C VAL A 145 16.04 2.18 -2.00
N TYR A 146 16.77 3.13 -2.58
CA TYR A 146 16.44 4.55 -2.50
C TYR A 146 16.33 5.13 -3.90
N TRP A 147 15.26 5.87 -4.19
CA TRP A 147 15.07 6.54 -5.47
C TRP A 147 14.48 7.93 -5.32
N VAL A 148 14.90 8.84 -6.19
CA VAL A 148 14.34 10.19 -6.27
C VAL A 148 13.17 10.23 -7.25
N GLN A 149 12.07 10.88 -6.86
CA GLN A 149 10.91 11.12 -7.71
C GLN A 149 10.31 12.50 -7.41
N GLU A 150 9.85 13.20 -8.44
CA GLU A 150 9.48 14.63 -8.36
C GLU A 150 8.36 14.94 -7.34
N ASN A 151 7.37 14.07 -7.28
CA ASN A 151 6.23 14.19 -6.38
C ASN A 151 6.42 13.42 -5.06
N GLY A 152 7.35 12.46 -5.01
CA GLY A 152 7.60 11.57 -3.88
C GLY A 152 6.55 10.48 -3.72
N TRP A 153 5.96 9.99 -4.81
CA TRP A 153 4.99 8.88 -4.80
C TRP A 153 5.37 7.84 -5.86
N MET A 154 4.71 6.69 -5.83
CA MET A 154 4.86 5.64 -6.84
C MET A 154 4.41 6.14 -8.22
N ASP A 155 5.23 5.85 -9.24
CA ASP A 155 4.88 6.00 -10.66
C ASP A 155 5.37 4.77 -11.43
N SER A 156 5.11 4.70 -12.73
CA SER A 156 5.53 3.55 -13.57
C SER A 156 7.03 3.29 -13.53
N ARG A 157 7.86 4.34 -13.44
CA ARG A 157 9.31 4.20 -13.40
C ARG A 157 9.75 3.61 -12.05
N VAL A 158 9.24 4.16 -10.95
CA VAL A 158 9.54 3.67 -9.60
C VAL A 158 9.01 2.25 -9.41
N TRP A 159 7.85 1.91 -9.97
CA TRP A 159 7.30 0.56 -9.96
C TRP A 159 8.20 -0.44 -10.71
N SER A 160 8.73 -0.05 -11.88
CA SER A 160 9.68 -0.90 -12.61
C SER A 160 11.00 -1.10 -11.87
N ILE A 161 11.48 -0.05 -11.21
CA ILE A 161 12.66 -0.12 -10.35
C ILE A 161 12.41 -1.03 -9.16
N TYR A 162 11.25 -0.91 -8.51
CA TYR A 162 10.84 -1.76 -7.40
C TYR A 162 10.84 -3.25 -7.79
N ALA A 163 10.32 -3.57 -8.97
CA ALA A 163 10.35 -4.92 -9.51
C ALA A 163 11.79 -5.42 -9.74
N LYS A 164 12.64 -4.61 -10.38
CA LYS A 164 14.00 -4.99 -10.83
C LYS A 164 15.04 -5.05 -9.73
N GLU A 165 15.04 -4.04 -8.86
CA GLU A 165 16.11 -3.79 -7.89
C GLU A 165 15.79 -4.38 -6.50
N LEU A 166 14.53 -4.77 -6.25
CA LEU A 166 14.09 -5.27 -4.95
C LEU A 166 13.37 -6.61 -5.08
N LEU A 167 12.21 -6.65 -5.74
CA LEU A 167 11.38 -7.86 -5.75
C LEU A 167 12.05 -9.05 -6.45
N LYS A 168 12.77 -8.80 -7.54
CA LYS A 168 13.51 -9.83 -8.30
C LYS A 168 14.44 -10.67 -7.43
N PHE A 169 15.02 -10.07 -6.38
CA PHE A 169 15.96 -10.75 -5.48
C PHE A 169 15.27 -11.42 -4.29
N GLU A 170 14.02 -11.03 -3.99
CA GLU A 170 13.26 -11.50 -2.83
C GLU A 170 12.19 -12.54 -3.19
N ILE A 171 11.82 -12.63 -4.47
CA ILE A 171 10.82 -13.57 -5.00
C ILE A 171 11.51 -14.58 -5.93
N ASP A 172 11.75 -15.78 -5.39
CA ASP A 172 12.42 -16.89 -6.07
C ASP A 172 11.47 -17.95 -6.63
N ALA A 173 10.21 -17.96 -6.18
CA ALA A 173 9.17 -18.91 -6.61
C ALA A 173 7.93 -18.20 -7.19
N PRO A 174 7.11 -18.91 -7.98
CA PRO A 174 5.79 -18.43 -8.39
C PRO A 174 5.02 -17.86 -7.20
N SER A 175 4.67 -16.58 -7.27
CA SER A 175 4.13 -15.81 -6.13
C SER A 175 2.98 -14.89 -6.52
N VAL A 176 2.28 -14.39 -5.52
CA VAL A 176 1.23 -13.37 -5.67
C VAL A 176 1.60 -12.13 -4.85
N LEU A 177 1.54 -10.97 -5.51
CA LEU A 177 1.76 -9.66 -4.90
C LEU A 177 0.41 -8.95 -4.78
N LEU A 178 -0.10 -8.85 -3.55
CA LEU A 178 -1.28 -8.07 -3.23
C LEU A 178 -0.89 -6.60 -3.13
N ALA A 179 -1.47 -5.77 -4.00
CA ALA A 179 -1.28 -4.32 -3.99
C ALA A 179 -2.63 -3.62 -3.96
N ASP A 180 -2.63 -2.33 -3.61
CA ASP A 180 -3.82 -1.50 -3.65
C ASP A 180 -4.28 -1.24 -5.11
N ASN A 181 -5.34 -0.45 -5.28
CA ASN A 181 -5.91 -0.16 -6.59
C ASN A 181 -5.31 1.07 -7.29
N PHE A 182 -4.06 1.43 -6.98
CA PHE A 182 -3.38 2.52 -7.66
C PHE A 182 -3.24 2.23 -9.16
N ASP A 183 -3.41 3.26 -10.00
CA ASP A 183 -3.53 3.12 -11.45
C ASP A 183 -2.44 2.24 -12.08
N TYR A 184 -1.20 2.34 -11.59
CA TYR A 184 -0.10 1.54 -12.10
C TYR A 184 -0.08 0.09 -11.60
N HIS A 185 -0.63 -0.20 -10.41
CA HIS A 185 -0.77 -1.58 -9.91
C HIS A 185 -1.79 -2.37 -10.75
N VAL A 186 -2.78 -1.68 -11.32
CA VAL A 186 -3.84 -2.28 -12.15
C VAL A 186 -3.63 -2.14 -13.65
N SER A 187 -2.74 -1.24 -14.08
CA SER A 187 -2.40 -1.11 -15.50
C SER A 187 -1.81 -2.42 -16.04
N GLY A 188 -2.19 -2.81 -17.26
CA GLY A 188 -1.60 -3.98 -17.92
C GLY A 188 -0.07 -3.88 -18.01
N GLU A 189 0.46 -2.70 -18.31
CA GLU A 189 1.90 -2.45 -18.32
C GLU A 189 2.57 -2.69 -16.97
N GLY A 190 1.95 -2.21 -15.87
CA GLY A 190 2.48 -2.41 -14.53
C GLY A 190 2.44 -3.86 -14.06
N GLN A 191 1.40 -4.62 -14.44
CA GLN A 191 1.33 -6.05 -14.18
C GLN A 191 2.37 -6.84 -14.98
N GLU A 192 2.57 -6.49 -16.25
CA GLU A 192 3.58 -7.14 -17.10
C GLU A 192 5.00 -6.86 -16.62
N VAL A 193 5.27 -5.68 -16.06
CA VAL A 193 6.56 -5.39 -15.41
C VAL A 193 6.82 -6.34 -14.25
N ILE A 194 5.83 -6.59 -13.38
CA ILE A 194 5.99 -7.53 -12.26
C ILE A 194 6.22 -8.95 -12.79
N LYS A 195 5.38 -9.43 -13.71
CA LYS A 195 5.54 -10.77 -14.30
C LYS A 195 6.87 -10.96 -15.04
N ARG A 196 7.37 -9.92 -15.70
CA ARG A 196 8.61 -9.99 -16.49
C ARG A 196 9.84 -10.00 -15.59
N GLU A 197 9.86 -9.15 -14.57
CA GLU A 197 11.04 -8.95 -13.72
C GLU A 197 11.07 -9.90 -12.52
N THR A 198 9.92 -10.47 -12.15
CA THR A 198 9.76 -11.32 -10.97
C THR A 198 8.88 -12.54 -11.30
N ASN A 199 8.99 -13.60 -10.51
CA ASN A 199 8.08 -14.76 -10.63
C ASN A 199 6.72 -14.50 -9.97
N ALA A 200 6.19 -13.27 -10.02
CA ALA A 200 4.97 -12.91 -9.31
C ALA A 200 3.88 -12.41 -10.25
N THR A 201 2.62 -12.59 -9.84
CA THR A 201 1.47 -11.89 -10.43
C THR A 201 0.95 -10.86 -9.43
N ALA A 202 0.79 -9.62 -9.86
CA ALA A 202 0.11 -8.61 -9.07
C ALA A 202 -1.39 -8.90 -9.05
N SER A 203 -2.00 -8.91 -7.86
CA SER A 203 -3.46 -9.02 -7.71
C SER A 203 -3.98 -7.81 -6.96
N THR A 204 -5.08 -7.24 -7.47
CA THR A 204 -5.72 -6.05 -6.90
C THR A 204 -7.22 -6.28 -6.79
N ALA A 205 -7.87 -5.48 -5.93
CA ALA A 205 -9.30 -5.64 -5.69
C ALA A 205 -10.21 -5.33 -6.90
N CYS A 206 -9.69 -4.70 -7.96
CA CYS A 206 -10.48 -4.28 -9.12
C CYS A 206 -10.46 -5.27 -10.30
N GLU A 207 -9.62 -6.32 -10.26
CA GLU A 207 -9.54 -7.35 -11.32
C GLU A 207 -10.83 -8.16 -11.54
N GLN A 208 -11.86 -7.98 -10.71
CA GLN A 208 -13.11 -8.75 -10.76
C GLN A 208 -14.25 -8.06 -11.51
N HIS A 209 -14.02 -6.87 -12.08
CA HIS A 209 -14.90 -6.30 -13.10
C HIS A 209 -14.38 -6.65 -14.50
N GLY A 210 -14.33 -7.95 -14.80
CA GLY A 210 -14.24 -8.42 -16.17
C GLY A 210 -15.43 -7.88 -16.95
N GLY A 211 -15.20 -6.83 -17.74
CA GLY A 211 -16.17 -6.33 -18.70
C GLY A 211 -16.52 -7.46 -19.65
N LEU A 212 -17.81 -7.80 -19.73
CA LEU A 212 -18.34 -8.45 -20.92
C LEU A 212 -17.91 -7.59 -22.12
N PRO A 213 -17.39 -8.19 -23.21
CA PRO A 213 -17.22 -7.44 -24.44
C PRO A 213 -18.58 -6.87 -24.84
N ALA A 214 -18.63 -5.57 -25.08
CA ALA A 214 -19.81 -4.93 -25.66
C ALA A 214 -20.15 -5.63 -27.00
N PRO A 215 -21.45 -5.80 -27.32
CA PRO A 215 -21.88 -6.44 -28.56
C PRO A 215 -21.38 -5.69 -29.80
#